data_AF-A0A3R7FC93-F1
#
_entry.id   AF-A0A3R7FC93-F1
#
_cell.length_a   1.000
_cell.length_b   1.000
_cell.length_c   1.000
_cell.angle_alpha   90.00
_cell.angle_beta   90.00
_cell.angle_gamma   90.00
#
_symmetry.space_group_name_H-M   'P 1'
#
loop_
_entity.id
_entity.type
_entity.pdbx_description
1 polymer ?
#
loop_
_entity_poly.entity_id
_entity_poly.type
_entity_poly.pdbx_seq_one_letter_code
_entity_poly.pdbx_strand_id
1 'polypeptide(L)'
;DEEKFENASTTSKLRVLAAGSSINLLTGLLALLLLSTLFSRASSGAVIIETVEGGPLDAAGIQRWDVIYAVNSTPVRSVWELAEYLDDASPGDPVLLSTSRGDILVILGEASGEGAERAWSMLGAAPPFMNYYESRLGLGSSFNIHLYLTLYWSFTVFLSIAVMNMLPLYPFDGERFLYTLLRRFAGSERWLQIAINVFSLCLIAANMIMSFMRNLILI
;
A
#
# COMPACT_ATOMS: atom_id res chain seq x y z
N ASP A 1 35.90 12.41 5.46
CA ASP A 1 35.07 11.82 4.39
C ASP A 1 34.61 12.84 3.35
N GLU A 2 34.08 14.00 3.72
CA GLU A 2 33.70 15.08 2.78
C GLU A 2 34.86 15.52 1.86
N GLU A 3 36.07 15.70 2.40
CA GLU A 3 37.25 16.15 1.62
C GLU A 3 37.73 15.10 0.60
N LYS A 4 37.60 13.81 0.94
CA LYS A 4 37.88 12.71 0.01
C LYS A 4 36.82 12.64 -1.09
N PHE A 5 35.56 12.89 -0.75
CA PHE A 5 34.48 12.98 -1.72
C PHE A 5 34.73 14.15 -2.67
N GLU A 6 35.08 15.33 -2.16
CA GLU A 6 35.29 16.53 -2.99
C GLU A 6 36.43 16.38 -4.00
N ASN A 7 37.49 15.65 -3.63
CA ASN A 7 38.63 15.38 -4.50
C ASN A 7 38.43 14.19 -5.45
N ALA A 8 37.30 13.48 -5.35
CA ALA A 8 37.03 12.32 -6.19
C ALA A 8 36.61 12.70 -7.63
N SER A 9 36.85 11.79 -8.58
CA SER A 9 36.39 11.97 -9.96
C SER A 9 34.87 12.09 -10.05
N THR A 10 34.36 12.82 -11.04
CA THR A 10 32.92 13.06 -11.23
C THR A 10 32.11 11.77 -11.25
N THR A 11 32.61 10.72 -11.91
CA THR A 11 31.94 9.42 -11.94
C THR A 11 31.91 8.75 -10.57
N SER A 12 32.96 8.91 -9.76
CA SER A 12 32.99 8.38 -8.39
C SER A 12 31.98 9.11 -7.50
N LYS A 13 31.91 10.44 -7.58
CA LYS A 13 30.89 11.25 -6.88
C LYS A 13 29.47 10.79 -7.23
N LEU A 14 29.17 10.67 -8.52
CA LEU A 14 27.85 10.23 -8.99
C LEU A 14 27.51 8.82 -8.52
N ARG A 15 28.46 7.88 -8.51
CA ARG A 15 28.23 6.52 -7.98
C ARG A 15 27.91 6.52 -6.49
N VAL A 16 28.67 7.29 -5.70
CA VAL A 16 28.46 7.37 -4.25
C VAL A 16 27.07 7.95 -3.94
N LEU A 17 26.70 9.05 -4.60
CA LEU A 17 25.39 9.69 -4.43
C LEU A 17 24.23 8.78 -4.90
N ALA A 18 24.42 8.03 -5.99
CA ALA A 18 23.39 7.12 -6.50
C ALA A 18 23.25 5.82 -5.68
N ALA A 19 24.29 5.38 -4.97
CA ALA A 19 24.33 4.07 -4.32
C ALA A 19 23.18 3.89 -3.33
N GLY A 20 22.89 4.90 -2.51
CA GLY A 20 21.82 4.86 -1.52
C GLY A 20 20.44 4.71 -2.15
N SER A 21 20.11 5.49 -3.19
CA SER A 21 18.82 5.34 -3.88
C SER A 21 18.75 4.05 -4.71
N SER A 22 19.86 3.64 -5.34
CA SER A 22 19.90 2.45 -6.21
C SER A 22 19.59 1.17 -5.45
N ILE A 23 20.14 0.99 -4.23
CA ILE A 23 19.84 -0.21 -3.44
C ILE A 23 18.38 -0.25 -2.99
N ASN A 24 17.80 0.90 -2.65
CA ASN A 24 16.39 1.01 -2.29
C ASN A 24 15.51 0.71 -3.50
N LEU A 25 15.81 1.29 -4.67
CA LEU A 25 15.08 1.00 -5.90
C LEU A 25 15.15 -0.49 -6.25
N LEU A 26 16.34 -1.10 -6.22
CA LEU A 26 16.51 -2.53 -6.49
C LEU A 26 15.74 -3.40 -5.50
N THR A 27 15.74 -3.05 -4.21
CA THR A 27 15.01 -3.79 -3.17
C THR A 27 13.50 -3.68 -3.38
N GLY A 28 13.01 -2.47 -3.70
CA GLY A 28 11.61 -2.26 -4.05
C GLY A 28 11.20 -3.05 -5.31
N LEU A 29 12.00 -2.99 -6.38
CA LEU A 29 11.74 -3.74 -7.61
C LEU A 29 11.79 -5.26 -7.40
N LEU A 30 12.66 -5.75 -6.52
CA LEU A 30 12.68 -7.16 -6.13
C LEU A 30 11.38 -7.54 -5.39
N ALA A 31 10.92 -6.72 -4.44
CA ALA A 31 9.65 -6.96 -3.76
C ALA A 31 8.46 -6.95 -4.73
N LEU A 32 8.44 -6.03 -5.71
CA LEU A 32 7.44 -5.99 -6.77
C LEU A 32 7.48 -7.23 -7.66
N LEU A 33 8.68 -7.69 -8.03
CA LEU A 33 8.87 -8.91 -8.81
C LEU A 33 8.31 -10.12 -8.05
N LEU A 34 8.63 -10.24 -6.77
CA LEU A 34 8.12 -11.31 -5.90
C LEU A 34 6.60 -11.25 -5.77
N LEU A 35 6.00 -10.07 -5.56
CA LEU A 35 4.54 -9.91 -5.58
C LEU A 35 3.93 -10.43 -6.88
N SER A 36 4.46 -9.98 -8.02
CA SER A 36 3.92 -10.32 -9.35
C SER A 36 4.05 -11.80 -9.73
N THR A 37 5.04 -12.48 -9.16
CA THR A 37 5.37 -13.88 -9.50
C THR A 37 4.81 -14.88 -8.52
N LEU A 38 4.74 -14.53 -7.22
CA LEU A 38 4.28 -15.42 -6.17
C LEU A 38 2.76 -15.35 -5.93
N PHE A 39 2.10 -14.24 -6.26
CA PHE A 39 0.66 -14.06 -5.97
C PHE A 39 -0.22 -14.09 -7.22
N SER A 40 -1.49 -14.42 -7.03
CA SER A 40 -2.51 -14.30 -8.08
C SER A 40 -2.74 -12.83 -8.46
N ARG A 41 -3.06 -12.57 -9.73
CA ARG A 41 -3.39 -11.21 -10.20
C ARG A 41 -4.78 -10.77 -9.76
N ALA A 42 -5.71 -11.72 -9.69
CA ALA A 42 -7.05 -11.49 -9.17
C ALA A 42 -7.10 -11.89 -7.70
N SER A 43 -7.88 -11.15 -6.92
CA SER A 43 -8.21 -11.53 -5.55
C SER A 43 -9.13 -12.76 -5.54
N SER A 44 -9.15 -13.46 -4.41
CA SER A 44 -9.88 -14.72 -4.25
C SER A 44 -10.53 -14.83 -2.87
N GLY A 45 -10.90 -13.70 -2.27
CA GLY A 45 -11.54 -13.65 -0.96
C GLY A 45 -11.43 -12.27 -0.30
N ALA A 46 -12.00 -12.17 0.89
CA ALA A 46 -11.91 -10.98 1.73
C ALA A 46 -11.28 -11.32 3.08
N VAL A 47 -10.29 -10.53 3.50
CA VAL A 47 -9.59 -10.72 4.78
C VAL A 47 -10.26 -9.89 5.86
N ILE A 48 -10.53 -10.52 7.00
CA ILE A 48 -10.99 -9.85 8.20
C ILE A 48 -9.80 -9.19 8.90
N ILE A 49 -9.78 -7.85 8.90
CA ILE A 49 -8.73 -7.07 9.57
C ILE A 49 -9.10 -6.78 11.02
N GLU A 50 -10.37 -6.43 11.25
CA GLU A 50 -10.88 -6.03 12.55
C GLU A 50 -12.35 -6.42 12.65
N THR A 51 -12.72 -6.96 13.82
CA THR A 51 -14.09 -7.28 14.19
C THR A 51 -14.57 -6.28 15.23
N VAL A 52 -15.85 -5.95 15.19
CA VAL A 52 -16.50 -5.17 16.23
C VAL A 52 -16.71 -6.10 17.43
N GLU A 53 -16.24 -5.69 18.61
CA GLU A 53 -16.40 -6.46 19.85
C GLU A 53 -17.88 -6.75 20.14
N GLY A 54 -18.22 -8.03 20.33
CA GLY A 54 -19.61 -8.49 20.51
C GLY A 54 -20.45 -8.47 19.22
N GLY A 55 -19.87 -8.10 18.08
CA GLY A 55 -20.52 -8.14 16.77
C GLY A 55 -20.64 -9.56 16.19
N PRO A 56 -21.36 -9.74 15.07
CA PRO A 56 -21.64 -11.07 14.53
C PRO A 56 -20.42 -11.94 14.20
N LEU A 57 -19.39 -11.40 13.54
CA LEU A 57 -18.15 -12.14 13.27
C LEU A 57 -17.42 -12.53 14.56
N ASP A 58 -17.34 -11.62 15.53
CA ASP A 58 -16.68 -11.85 16.83
C ASP A 58 -17.41 -12.94 17.63
N ALA A 59 -18.74 -12.86 17.70
CA ALA A 59 -19.60 -13.86 18.34
C ALA A 59 -19.50 -15.24 17.67
N ALA A 60 -19.26 -15.28 16.36
CA ALA A 60 -19.04 -16.52 15.61
C ALA A 60 -17.60 -17.07 15.74
N GLY A 61 -16.73 -16.39 16.48
CA GLY A 61 -15.34 -16.79 16.69
C GLY A 61 -14.43 -16.53 15.49
N ILE A 62 -14.86 -15.72 14.52
CA ILE A 62 -14.03 -15.27 13.41
C ILE A 62 -13.04 -14.23 13.92
N GLN A 63 -11.78 -14.39 13.57
CA GLN A 63 -10.69 -13.60 14.09
C GLN A 63 -10.00 -12.80 13.00
N ARG A 64 -9.20 -11.83 13.43
CA ARG A 64 -8.27 -11.12 12.58
C ARG A 64 -7.40 -12.11 11.78
N TRP A 65 -7.22 -11.80 10.49
CA TRP A 65 -6.51 -12.59 9.48
C TRP A 65 -7.25 -13.81 8.94
N ASP A 66 -8.48 -14.06 9.38
CA ASP A 66 -9.32 -15.02 8.70
C ASP A 66 -9.75 -14.50 7.33
N VAL A 67 -9.94 -15.43 6.40
CA VAL A 67 -10.35 -15.12 5.02
C VAL A 67 -11.72 -15.70 4.77
N ILE A 68 -12.64 -14.89 4.25
CA ILE A 68 -13.92 -15.32 3.71
C ILE A 68 -13.74 -15.62 2.22
N TYR A 69 -14.07 -16.84 1.81
CA TYR A 69 -13.99 -17.31 0.43
C TYR A 69 -15.36 -17.41 -0.25
N ALA A 70 -16.43 -17.64 0.51
CA ALA A 70 -17.78 -17.77 0.00
C ALA A 70 -18.83 -17.39 1.05
N VAL A 71 -20.01 -17.01 0.57
CA VAL A 71 -21.23 -16.86 1.37
C VAL A 71 -22.32 -17.76 0.80
N ASN A 72 -22.92 -18.62 1.62
CA ASN A 72 -23.92 -19.61 1.22
C ASN A 72 -23.50 -20.39 -0.05
N SER A 73 -22.28 -20.92 -0.05
CA SER A 73 -21.66 -21.63 -1.19
C SER A 73 -21.42 -20.79 -2.46
N THR A 74 -21.71 -19.49 -2.45
CA THR A 74 -21.42 -18.58 -3.56
C THR A 74 -20.03 -17.97 -3.35
N PRO A 75 -19.04 -18.26 -4.22
CA PRO A 75 -17.69 -17.72 -4.06
C PRO A 75 -17.69 -16.20 -4.12
N VAL A 76 -16.96 -15.57 -3.19
CA VAL A 76 -16.72 -14.12 -3.18
C VAL A 76 -15.23 -13.88 -3.41
N ARG A 77 -14.88 -13.15 -4.46
CA ARG A 77 -13.47 -12.96 -4.85
C ARG A 77 -12.89 -11.65 -4.34
N SER A 78 -13.73 -10.74 -3.85
CA SER A 78 -13.30 -9.44 -3.34
C SER A 78 -14.18 -8.95 -2.21
N VAL A 79 -13.69 -7.94 -1.50
CA VAL A 79 -14.46 -7.17 -0.51
C VAL A 79 -15.73 -6.56 -1.10
N TRP A 80 -15.70 -6.21 -2.39
CA TRP A 80 -16.85 -5.64 -3.09
C TRP A 80 -17.88 -6.70 -3.46
N GLU A 81 -17.45 -7.87 -3.97
CA GLU A 81 -18.36 -8.98 -4.27
C GLU A 81 -19.03 -9.52 -3.02
N LEU A 82 -18.32 -9.54 -1.88
CA LEU A 82 -18.92 -9.91 -0.59
C LEU A 82 -19.99 -8.89 -0.16
N ALA A 83 -19.69 -7.61 -0.30
CA ALA A 83 -20.64 -6.55 0.03
C ALA A 83 -21.87 -6.57 -0.89
N GLU A 84 -21.66 -6.75 -2.19
CA GLU A 84 -22.73 -6.87 -3.19
C GLU A 84 -23.63 -8.08 -2.93
N TYR A 85 -23.03 -9.23 -2.56
CA TYR A 85 -23.80 -10.43 -2.20
C TYR A 85 -24.72 -10.18 -1.00
N LEU A 86 -24.28 -9.38 -0.03
CA LEU A 86 -25.03 -9.09 1.19
C LEU A 86 -25.96 -7.87 1.06
N ASP A 87 -26.02 -7.21 -0.10
CA ASP A 87 -26.85 -6.01 -0.27
C ASP A 87 -28.34 -6.32 -0.10
N ASP A 88 -28.79 -7.47 -0.62
CA ASP A 88 -30.17 -7.95 -0.48
C ASP A 88 -30.45 -8.65 0.87
N ALA A 89 -29.44 -8.85 1.71
CA ALA A 89 -29.59 -9.50 3.01
C ALA A 89 -30.20 -8.57 4.06
N SER A 90 -30.94 -9.16 5.00
CA SER A 90 -31.58 -8.47 6.12
C SER A 90 -30.91 -8.78 7.46
N PRO A 91 -30.91 -7.83 8.42
CA PRO A 91 -30.54 -8.13 9.81
C PRO A 91 -31.28 -9.35 10.35
N GLY A 92 -30.56 -10.23 11.03
CA GLY A 92 -31.07 -11.50 11.55
C GLY A 92 -31.01 -12.68 10.56
N ASP A 93 -30.69 -12.45 9.29
CA ASP A 93 -30.53 -13.54 8.34
C ASP A 93 -29.34 -14.44 8.69
N PRO A 94 -29.48 -15.77 8.63
CA PRO A 94 -28.37 -16.69 8.76
C PRO A 94 -27.57 -16.76 7.45
N VAL A 95 -26.26 -16.54 7.54
CA VAL A 95 -25.32 -16.71 6.41
C VAL A 95 -24.24 -17.72 6.76
N LEU A 96 -24.01 -18.68 5.86
CA LEU A 96 -22.92 -19.63 5.98
C LEU A 96 -21.68 -19.05 5.30
N LEU A 97 -20.66 -18.68 6.08
CA LEU A 97 -19.39 -18.21 5.58
C LEU A 97 -18.42 -19.37 5.42
N SER A 98 -17.92 -19.60 4.22
CA SER A 98 -16.77 -20.51 4.04
C SER A 98 -15.50 -19.71 4.28
N THR A 99 -14.79 -20.04 5.37
CA THR A 99 -13.62 -19.30 5.82
C THR A 99 -12.33 -20.12 5.81
N SER A 100 -11.20 -19.49 6.09
CA SER A 100 -9.93 -20.18 6.34
C SER A 100 -9.94 -21.12 7.57
N ARG A 101 -11.00 -21.08 8.39
CA ARG A 101 -11.21 -21.99 9.53
C ARG A 101 -12.26 -23.05 9.26
N GLY A 102 -12.81 -23.11 8.05
CA GLY A 102 -13.96 -23.93 7.70
C GLY A 102 -15.24 -23.11 7.61
N ASP A 103 -16.36 -23.81 7.49
CA ASP A 103 -17.67 -23.19 7.35
C ASP A 103 -18.21 -22.74 8.72
N ILE A 104 -18.57 -21.47 8.82
CA ILE A 104 -19.04 -20.82 10.05
C ILE A 104 -20.40 -20.16 9.76
N LEU A 105 -21.41 -20.52 10.55
CA LEU A 105 -22.72 -19.87 10.49
C LEU A 105 -22.67 -18.54 11.27
N VAL A 106 -23.02 -17.45 10.59
CA VAL A 106 -23.10 -16.12 11.19
C VAL A 106 -24.53 -15.61 11.06
N ILE A 107 -25.07 -15.03 12.14
CA ILE A 107 -26.36 -14.35 12.12
C ILE A 107 -26.09 -12.87 11.92
N LEU A 108 -26.59 -12.29 10.83
CA LEU A 108 -26.35 -10.88 10.52
C LEU A 108 -26.88 -9.96 11.61
N GLY A 109 -26.07 -8.97 11.97
CA GLY A 109 -26.41 -7.94 12.95
C GLY A 109 -27.20 -6.79 12.34
N GLU A 110 -27.41 -5.75 13.15
CA GLU A 110 -28.03 -4.51 12.70
C GLU A 110 -27.20 -3.86 11.58
N ALA A 111 -27.91 -3.36 10.57
CA ALA A 111 -27.31 -2.70 9.44
C ALA A 111 -27.10 -1.20 9.73
N SER A 112 -25.90 -0.69 9.49
CA SER A 112 -25.60 0.74 9.56
C SER A 112 -24.82 1.22 8.35
N GLY A 113 -25.05 2.47 7.92
CA GLY A 113 -24.43 3.02 6.72
C GLY A 113 -25.14 2.58 5.44
N GLU A 114 -24.52 2.83 4.29
CA GLU A 114 -25.07 2.55 2.96
C GLU A 114 -24.07 1.79 2.08
N GLY A 115 -24.59 1.09 1.07
CA GLY A 115 -23.78 0.30 0.14
C GLY A 115 -22.89 -0.72 0.86
N ALA A 116 -21.60 -0.71 0.58
CA ALA A 116 -20.69 -1.70 1.17
C ALA A 116 -20.55 -1.58 2.69
N GLU A 117 -20.65 -0.38 3.26
CA GLU A 117 -20.59 -0.19 4.73
C GLU A 117 -21.75 -0.91 5.42
N ARG A 118 -22.93 -0.93 4.78
CA ARG A 118 -24.10 -1.66 5.25
C ARG A 118 -23.82 -3.16 5.37
N ALA A 119 -23.21 -3.77 4.35
CA ALA A 119 -22.86 -5.19 4.37
C ALA A 119 -21.84 -5.52 5.47
N TRP A 120 -20.80 -4.70 5.60
CA TRP A 120 -19.74 -4.93 6.57
C TRP A 120 -20.19 -4.69 8.03
N SER A 121 -21.08 -3.72 8.26
CA SER A 121 -21.68 -3.50 9.58
C SER A 121 -22.59 -4.66 10.01
N MET A 122 -23.37 -5.22 9.08
CA MET A 122 -24.17 -6.43 9.35
C MET A 122 -23.31 -7.65 9.71
N LEU A 123 -22.07 -7.73 9.22
CA LEU A 123 -21.11 -8.74 9.67
C LEU A 123 -20.45 -8.35 11.00
N GLY A 124 -20.46 -7.09 11.40
CA GLY A 124 -19.63 -6.60 12.50
C GLY A 124 -18.14 -6.62 12.17
N ALA A 125 -17.79 -6.30 10.92
CA ALA A 125 -16.42 -6.07 10.49
C ALA A 125 -16.14 -4.56 10.40
N ALA A 126 -14.98 -4.12 10.87
CA ALA A 126 -14.57 -2.73 10.80
C ALA A 126 -13.54 -2.50 9.67
N PRO A 127 -13.52 -1.31 9.05
CA PRO A 127 -12.49 -0.96 8.10
C PRO A 127 -11.10 -0.90 8.78
N PRO A 128 -10.00 -1.14 8.04
CA PRO A 128 -9.95 -1.27 6.58
C PRO A 128 -10.33 -2.68 6.09
N PHE A 129 -11.00 -2.73 4.94
CA PHE A 129 -11.31 -4.00 4.25
C PHE A 129 -10.20 -4.35 3.27
N MET A 130 -9.80 -5.62 3.23
CA MET A 130 -8.68 -6.06 2.40
C MET A 130 -9.06 -7.27 1.55
N ASN A 131 -8.70 -7.22 0.27
CA ASN A 131 -8.78 -8.37 -0.62
C ASN A 131 -7.71 -9.40 -0.29
N TYR A 132 -8.08 -10.67 -0.31
CA TYR A 132 -7.15 -11.78 -0.19
C TYR A 132 -6.59 -12.16 -1.57
N TYR A 133 -5.28 -12.40 -1.63
CA TYR A 133 -4.58 -12.88 -2.83
C TYR A 133 -3.89 -14.20 -2.52
N GLU A 134 -4.24 -15.24 -3.25
CA GLU A 134 -3.66 -16.56 -3.05
C GLU A 134 -2.19 -16.59 -3.51
N SER A 135 -1.32 -17.19 -2.69
CA SER A 135 0.06 -17.42 -3.06
C SER A 135 0.22 -18.76 -3.78
N ARG A 136 1.15 -18.81 -4.72
CA ARG A 136 1.58 -20.04 -5.40
C ARG A 136 2.39 -20.98 -4.49
N LEU A 137 2.72 -20.56 -3.27
CA LEU A 137 3.52 -21.34 -2.31
C LEU A 137 2.69 -22.38 -1.54
N GLY A 138 1.36 -22.21 -1.45
CA GLY A 138 0.48 -23.18 -0.78
C GLY A 138 0.72 -23.34 0.72
N LEU A 139 1.19 -22.28 1.40
CA LEU A 139 1.56 -22.30 2.83
C LEU A 139 0.44 -21.83 3.77
N GLY A 140 -0.78 -21.70 3.25
CA GLY A 140 -1.97 -21.29 4.00
C GLY A 140 -2.22 -19.78 4.03
N SER A 141 -3.45 -19.40 4.37
CA SER A 141 -3.94 -18.02 4.27
C SER A 141 -3.16 -17.04 5.14
N SER A 142 -2.89 -17.39 6.40
CA SER A 142 -2.14 -16.53 7.33
C SER A 142 -0.74 -16.20 6.80
N PHE A 143 0.00 -17.22 6.32
CA PHE A 143 1.30 -17.00 5.71
C PHE A 143 1.21 -16.13 4.46
N ASN A 144 0.24 -16.41 3.58
CA ASN A 144 0.03 -15.66 2.35
C ASN A 144 -0.24 -14.18 2.63
N ILE A 145 -1.11 -13.87 3.59
CA ILE A 145 -1.44 -12.51 4.00
C ILE A 145 -0.19 -11.77 4.49
N HIS A 146 0.56 -12.37 5.42
CA HIS A 146 1.74 -11.72 5.99
C HIS A 146 2.84 -11.52 4.94
N LEU A 147 3.09 -12.52 4.09
CA LEU A 147 4.06 -12.37 3.00
C LEU A 147 3.64 -11.29 2.01
N TYR A 148 2.36 -11.26 1.62
CA TYR A 148 1.82 -10.24 0.72
C TYR A 148 2.03 -8.84 1.32
N LEU A 149 1.63 -8.64 2.58
CA LEU A 149 1.78 -7.37 3.28
C LEU A 149 3.25 -6.97 3.43
N THR A 150 4.14 -7.88 3.81
CA THR A 150 5.57 -7.60 3.93
C THR A 150 6.17 -7.16 2.60
N LEU A 151 5.86 -7.85 1.51
CA LEU A 151 6.36 -7.49 0.19
C LEU A 151 5.75 -6.17 -0.31
N TYR A 152 4.45 -5.97 -0.11
CA TYR A 152 3.76 -4.73 -0.47
C TYR A 152 4.35 -3.53 0.26
N TRP A 153 4.47 -3.62 1.59
CA TRP A 153 5.08 -2.56 2.40
C TRP A 153 6.55 -2.35 2.06
N SER A 154 7.32 -3.42 1.81
CA SER A 154 8.71 -3.29 1.38
C SER A 154 8.81 -2.54 0.06
N PHE A 155 7.99 -2.91 -0.93
CA PHE A 155 7.93 -2.20 -2.20
C PHE A 155 7.63 -0.71 -2.00
N THR A 156 6.57 -0.38 -1.26
CA THR A 156 6.17 1.00 -0.99
C THR A 156 7.27 1.80 -0.27
N VAL A 157 7.82 1.25 0.81
CA VAL A 157 8.84 1.95 1.61
C VAL A 157 10.12 2.15 0.80
N PHE A 158 10.65 1.09 0.19
CA PHE A 158 11.91 1.18 -0.53
C PHE A 158 11.80 2.04 -1.80
N LEU A 159 10.68 1.97 -2.52
CA LEU A 159 10.42 2.88 -3.63
C LEU A 159 10.33 4.33 -3.15
N SER A 160 9.64 4.59 -2.04
CA SER A 160 9.50 5.94 -1.49
C SER A 160 10.85 6.50 -1.07
N ILE A 161 11.68 5.74 -0.35
CA ILE A 161 13.03 6.17 0.04
C ILE A 161 13.89 6.42 -1.20
N ALA A 162 13.80 5.55 -2.22
CA ALA A 162 14.55 5.74 -3.47
C ALA A 162 14.20 7.06 -4.15
N VAL A 163 12.90 7.36 -4.27
CA VAL A 163 12.39 8.61 -4.87
C VAL A 163 12.78 9.82 -4.03
N MET A 164 12.54 9.77 -2.71
CA MET A 164 12.84 10.88 -1.79
C MET A 164 14.33 11.22 -1.81
N ASN A 165 15.22 10.22 -1.77
CA ASN A 165 16.67 10.45 -1.83
C ASN A 165 17.13 11.08 -3.14
N MET A 166 16.39 10.88 -4.24
CA MET A 166 16.71 11.43 -5.56
C MET A 166 15.94 12.72 -5.89
N LEU A 167 15.23 13.31 -4.93
CA LEU A 167 14.65 14.63 -5.13
C LEU A 167 15.77 15.66 -5.39
N PRO A 168 15.62 16.53 -6.41
CA PRO A 168 16.60 17.57 -6.72
C PRO A 168 16.44 18.76 -5.75
N LEU A 169 16.60 18.49 -4.46
CA LEU A 169 16.31 19.42 -3.38
C LEU A 169 17.20 19.14 -2.16
N TYR A 170 17.69 20.19 -1.51
CA TYR A 170 18.40 20.08 -0.23
C TYR A 170 17.45 19.59 0.88
N PRO A 171 17.85 18.62 1.74
CA PRO A 171 19.18 18.03 1.89
C PRO A 171 19.37 16.66 1.20
N PHE A 172 18.57 16.33 0.19
CA PHE A 172 18.59 15.00 -0.45
C PHE A 172 19.78 14.82 -1.41
N ASP A 173 20.21 13.56 -1.61
CA ASP A 173 21.33 13.20 -2.49
C ASP A 173 21.10 13.63 -3.95
N GLY A 174 19.83 13.67 -4.38
CA GLY A 174 19.42 14.09 -5.71
C GLY A 174 19.85 15.51 -6.08
N GLU A 175 19.96 16.42 -5.10
CA GLU A 175 20.49 17.77 -5.33
C GLU A 175 21.96 17.71 -5.80
N ARG A 176 22.82 17.10 -4.98
CA ARG A 176 24.26 16.97 -5.27
C ARG A 176 24.50 16.14 -6.53
N PHE A 177 23.65 15.14 -6.76
CA PHE A 177 23.71 14.28 -7.93
C PHE A 177 23.43 15.08 -9.20
N LEU A 178 22.32 15.82 -9.22
CA LEU A 178 21.93 16.65 -10.35
C LEU A 178 22.95 17.75 -10.61
N TYR A 179 23.42 18.44 -9.56
CA TYR A 179 24.47 19.46 -9.71
C TYR A 179 25.76 18.89 -10.32
N THR A 180 26.24 17.75 -9.81
CA THR A 180 27.45 17.08 -10.32
C THR A 180 27.28 16.66 -11.79
N LEU A 181 26.09 16.19 -12.16
CA LEU A 181 25.75 15.80 -13.52
C LEU A 181 25.69 17.01 -14.46
N LEU A 182 24.98 18.07 -14.07
CA LEU A 182 24.84 19.30 -14.85
C LEU A 182 26.20 20.00 -15.03
N ARG A 183 27.06 20.00 -14.02
CA ARG A 183 28.41 20.56 -14.14
C ARG A 183 29.25 19.82 -15.19
N ARG A 184 29.08 18.49 -15.30
CA ARG A 184 29.79 17.67 -16.29
C ARG A 184 29.36 17.98 -17.73
N PHE A 185 28.06 18.15 -17.97
CA PHE A 185 27.50 18.26 -19.33
C PHE A 185 27.23 19.68 -19.79
N ALA A 186 26.87 20.58 -18.87
CA ALA A 186 26.40 21.93 -19.18
C ALA A 186 27.29 23.04 -18.60
N GLY A 187 28.42 22.71 -17.95
CA GLY A 187 29.27 23.72 -17.30
C GLY A 187 28.53 24.52 -16.22
N SER A 188 27.52 23.90 -15.60
CA SER A 188 26.54 24.54 -14.72
C SER A 188 27.13 25.44 -13.62
N GLU A 189 26.53 26.62 -13.49
CA GLU A 189 26.79 27.61 -12.45
C GLU A 189 25.97 27.34 -11.16
N ARG A 190 26.42 27.88 -10.02
CA ARG A 190 25.76 27.69 -8.71
C ARG A 190 24.33 28.24 -8.66
N TRP A 191 24.02 29.29 -9.42
CA TRP A 191 22.67 29.86 -9.46
C TRP A 191 21.63 28.90 -10.07
N LEU A 192 22.05 28.02 -10.99
CA LEU A 192 21.15 27.05 -11.62
C LEU A 192 20.64 26.03 -10.59
N GLN A 193 21.51 25.59 -9.67
CA GLN A 193 21.13 24.71 -8.56
C GLN A 193 20.12 25.38 -7.63
N ILE A 194 20.35 26.66 -7.29
CA ILE A 194 19.41 27.43 -6.46
C ILE A 194 18.06 27.56 -7.17
N ALA A 195 18.06 27.86 -8.47
CA ALA A 195 16.85 27.96 -9.26
C ALA A 195 16.07 26.63 -9.29
N ILE A 196 16.74 25.49 -9.47
CA ILE A 196 16.12 24.16 -9.45
C ILE A 196 15.55 23.83 -8.06
N ASN A 197 16.29 24.13 -6.99
CA ASN A 197 15.82 23.91 -5.62
C ASN A 197 14.58 24.75 -5.31
N VAL A 198 14.61 26.06 -5.62
CA VAL A 198 13.48 26.97 -5.42
C VAL A 198 12.28 26.52 -6.25
N PHE A 199 12.48 26.18 -7.52
CA PHE A 199 11.43 25.65 -8.37
C PHE A 199 10.81 24.37 -7.79
N SER A 200 11.63 23.42 -7.32
CA SER A 200 11.17 22.16 -6.72
C SER A 200 10.37 22.41 -5.43
N LEU A 201 10.84 23.32 -4.57
CA LEU A 201 10.13 23.75 -3.37
C LEU A 201 8.78 24.40 -3.69
N CYS A 202 8.75 25.32 -4.66
CA CYS A 202 7.51 25.95 -5.11
C CYS A 202 6.52 24.92 -5.65
N LEU A 203 7.00 23.92 -6.40
CA LEU A 203 6.16 22.88 -6.98
C LEU A 203 5.58 21.96 -5.90
N ILE A 204 6.35 21.60 -4.88
CA ILE A 204 5.87 20.84 -3.71
C ILE A 204 4.84 21.68 -2.94
N ALA A 205 5.16 22.94 -2.63
CA ALA A 205 4.26 23.84 -1.91
C ALA A 205 2.94 24.05 -2.67
N ALA A 206 3.00 24.26 -3.99
CA ALA A 206 1.81 24.39 -4.83
C ALA A 206 0.96 23.13 -4.80
N ASN A 207 1.55 21.94 -4.90
CA ASN A 207 0.81 20.67 -4.81
C ASN A 207 0.15 20.48 -3.43
N MET A 208 0.85 20.84 -2.35
CA MET A 208 0.30 20.78 -0.99
C MET A 208 -0.86 21.77 -0.82
N ILE A 209 -0.69 23.03 -1.25
CA ILE A 209 -1.73 24.06 -1.18
C ILE A 209 -2.95 23.66 -2.02
N MET A 210 -2.75 23.20 -3.26
CA MET A 210 -3.85 22.76 -4.13
C MET A 210 -4.60 21.56 -3.53
N SER A 211 -3.88 20.59 -2.94
CA SER A 211 -4.53 19.46 -2.28
C SER A 211 -5.33 19.90 -1.05
N PHE A 212 -4.81 20.84 -0.27
CA PHE A 212 -5.52 21.39 0.89
C PHE A 212 -6.75 22.19 0.48
N MET A 213 -6.61 23.08 -0.52
CA MET A 213 -7.72 23.85 -1.07
C MET A 213 -8.81 22.97 -1.67
N ARG A 214 -8.43 21.92 -2.42
CA ARG A 214 -9.38 20.95 -2.97
C ARG A 214 -10.19 20.29 -1.84
N ASN A 215 -9.52 19.87 -0.77
CA ASN A 215 -10.21 19.25 0.36
C ASN A 215 -11.08 20.25 1.14
N LEU A 216 -10.74 21.54 1.15
CA LEU A 216 -11.54 22.59 1.81
C LEU A 216 -12.77 23.01 0.98
N ILE A 217 -12.68 22.96 -0.36
CA ILE A 217 -13.77 23.33 -1.29
C ILE A 217 -14.80 22.19 -1.43
N LEU A 218 -14.41 20.94 -1.13
CA LEU A 218 -15.27 19.76 -1.16
C LEU A 218 -15.93 19.44 0.20
N ILE A 219 -15.76 20.31 1.20
CA ILE A 219 -16.50 20.33 2.48
C ILE A 219 -17.55 21.44 2.39
#